data_AF-A0A914DZJ0-F1
#
_entry.id   AF-A0A914DZJ0-F1
#
_cell.length_a   1.000
_cell.length_b   1.000
_cell.length_c   1.000
_cell.angle_alpha   90.00
_cell.angle_beta   90.00
_cell.angle_gamma   90.00
#
_symmetry.space_group_name_H-M   'P 1'
#
loop_
_entity.id
_entity.type
_entity.pdbx_description
1 polymer ?
#
loop_
_entity_poly.entity_id
_entity_poly.type
_entity_poly.pdbx_seq_one_letter_code
_entity_poly.pdbx_strand_id
1 'polypeptide(L)'
;MGYSMAPRSSPTRQRHLSLCERNTFISPYVDQILYTQTPCLAIRRETVNAWERRAPLAPQHVKSLIEKGIKVLVQPFDNRAYSHEEYVKAGAIIREDLSEAQLVMSVKQVKIEDLLHNKTYAFFSHTIKGQAENMPMLDVILKRKIRLIDYERICDNDEKRLVMFGKWAGYAGFLDILHGLGKRLKILGHTNNPFEKISMAHNYFDSKEAIEALNECGKEILNGCLPNEHGPIIFVFTGTGNVSQGARELFKHLPHEYVEPEKLSEIVKHGSMNKIYGCVISRKHHLARKTDGLFDAEEFEKYPDRYESNFITKIAPYASVIINGLFWRANDPRIIKTIDSSKLSSKLIAICDISADPNGSIEFMTECTTIERPFVIYNPETNATTSRLTEPGILICSIDNMPAQMPREATEHFGNLLLPFVEDMLNAARETRYEKIKCGSEIKNSIITSNGKLTAKYEYIHELMINQLGRKQDSCLEEIDDYEENDFTLKSECGQQFSKSFDSASLLKIMSQKKTFTQHNRA
;
A
#
# COMPACT_ATOMS: atom_id res chain seq x y z
N MET A 1 8.65 -69.35 8.35
CA MET A 1 7.70 -69.05 7.26
C MET A 1 6.53 -68.32 7.92
N GLY A 2 6.49 -66.99 7.90
CA GLY A 2 5.72 -66.19 6.92
C GLY A 2 4.28 -66.03 7.43
N TYR A 3 3.62 -64.88 7.54
CA TYR A 3 3.83 -63.50 7.09
C TYR A 3 3.10 -62.59 8.10
N SER A 4 3.69 -61.44 8.43
CA SER A 4 3.04 -60.34 9.15
C SER A 4 2.50 -59.33 8.13
N MET A 5 1.21 -58.98 8.23
CA MET A 5 0.62 -57.87 7.48
C MET A 5 0.47 -56.65 8.39
N ALA A 6 1.02 -55.52 7.93
CA ALA A 6 0.98 -54.21 8.55
C ALA A 6 -0.36 -53.48 8.31
N PRO A 7 -0.79 -52.61 9.23
CA PRO A 7 -1.73 -51.53 8.91
C PRO A 7 -0.98 -50.27 8.45
N ARG A 8 -1.49 -49.66 7.38
CA ARG A 8 -1.00 -48.45 6.72
C ARG A 8 -1.10 -47.23 7.65
N SER A 9 -0.01 -46.48 7.77
CA SER A 9 0.02 -45.14 8.36
C SER A 9 -0.58 -44.10 7.39
N SER A 10 -1.45 -43.26 7.92
CA SER A 10 -1.99 -42.06 7.26
C SER A 10 -0.94 -40.94 7.24
N PRO A 11 -0.97 -40.02 6.25
CA PRO A 11 -0.03 -38.92 6.20
C PRO A 11 -0.39 -37.86 7.24
N THR A 12 0.63 -37.46 8.00
CA THR A 12 0.61 -36.47 9.06
C THR A 12 0.08 -35.13 8.56
N ARG A 13 -1.05 -34.67 9.14
CA ARG A 13 -1.52 -33.28 9.07
C ARG A 13 -0.41 -32.36 9.60
N GLN A 14 0.22 -31.56 8.73
CA GLN A 14 1.00 -30.39 9.17
C GLN A 14 0.03 -29.42 9.85
N ARG A 15 0.23 -29.21 11.16
CA ARG A 15 -0.51 -28.21 11.93
C ARG A 15 -0.01 -26.82 11.52
N HIS A 16 -0.93 -25.97 11.07
CA HIS A 16 -0.70 -24.52 10.98
C HIS A 16 -0.43 -23.97 12.39
N LEU A 17 0.76 -23.42 12.61
CA LEU A 17 1.08 -22.65 13.80
C LEU A 17 0.59 -21.21 13.64
N SER A 18 -0.02 -20.68 14.70
CA SER A 18 -0.57 -19.33 14.74
C SER A 18 0.54 -18.27 14.85
N LEU A 19 0.26 -17.01 14.46
CA LEU A 19 1.20 -15.88 14.55
C LEU A 19 1.80 -15.66 15.95
N CYS A 20 1.10 -16.10 17.01
CA CYS A 20 1.57 -15.99 18.39
C CYS A 20 2.71 -16.98 18.72
N GLU A 21 2.81 -18.11 18.01
CA GLU A 21 3.80 -19.16 18.28
C GLU A 21 5.11 -18.96 17.49
N ARG A 22 5.20 -17.92 16.64
CA ARG A 22 6.44 -17.58 15.92
C ARG A 22 7.43 -16.74 16.74
N ASN A 23 7.04 -16.25 17.92
CA ASN A 23 7.90 -15.46 18.80
C ASN A 23 9.07 -16.25 19.44
N THR A 24 9.22 -17.55 19.12
CA THR A 24 10.30 -18.41 19.63
C THR A 24 11.15 -19.06 18.54
N PHE A 25 10.92 -18.77 17.25
CA PHE A 25 11.81 -19.27 16.19
C PHE A 25 13.04 -18.37 16.07
N ILE A 26 14.04 -18.65 16.90
CA ILE A 26 15.41 -18.16 16.70
C ILE A 26 15.84 -18.68 15.33
N SER A 27 16.12 -17.78 14.39
CA SER A 27 16.62 -18.15 13.06
C SER A 27 17.87 -19.04 13.24
N PRO A 28 17.99 -20.19 12.54
CA PRO A 28 19.15 -21.08 12.67
C PRO A 28 20.46 -20.42 12.19
N TYR A 29 20.40 -19.19 11.69
CA TYR A 29 21.53 -18.37 11.26
C TYR A 29 22.02 -17.38 12.34
N VAL A 30 21.40 -17.35 13.53
CA VAL A 30 21.65 -16.36 14.60
C VAL A 30 23.05 -16.45 15.22
N ASP A 31 23.76 -17.58 15.10
CA ASP A 31 25.05 -17.78 15.78
C ASP A 31 26.32 -17.38 14.98
N GLN A 32 26.20 -16.77 13.79
CA GLN A 32 27.38 -16.38 13.01
C GLN A 32 27.22 -15.02 12.32
N ILE A 33 27.13 -13.97 13.14
CA ILE A 33 27.42 -12.61 12.65
C ILE A 33 28.92 -12.55 12.32
N LEU A 34 29.28 -12.79 11.05
CA LEU A 34 30.64 -12.76 10.53
C LEU A 34 31.16 -11.32 10.36
N TYR A 35 31.05 -10.48 11.40
CA TYR A 35 31.69 -9.17 11.42
C TYR A 35 32.83 -9.15 12.43
N THR A 36 34.00 -8.72 11.97
CA THR A 36 35.12 -8.34 12.84
C THR A 36 34.83 -7.04 13.63
N GLN A 37 33.64 -6.46 13.47
CA GLN A 37 33.16 -5.20 14.05
C GLN A 37 31.71 -5.38 14.53
N THR A 38 31.28 -4.58 15.50
CA THR A 38 29.89 -4.57 15.99
C THR A 38 28.92 -4.26 14.83
N PRO A 39 27.88 -5.07 14.58
CA PRO A 39 26.92 -4.81 13.52
C PRO A 39 26.21 -3.47 13.76
N CYS A 40 26.04 -2.68 12.70
CA CYS A 40 25.50 -1.33 12.81
C CYS A 40 24.39 -1.07 11.78
N LEU A 41 23.21 -0.68 12.29
CA LEU A 41 22.10 -0.19 11.48
C LEU A 41 21.84 1.29 11.74
N ALA A 42 21.28 1.97 10.75
CA ALA A 42 20.84 3.35 10.84
C ALA A 42 19.35 3.48 10.53
N ILE A 43 18.63 4.24 11.37
CA ILE A 43 17.30 4.76 11.07
C ILE A 43 17.46 6.17 10.49
N ARG A 44 17.14 6.33 9.20
CA ARG A 44 17.27 7.60 8.49
C ARG A 44 16.15 8.57 8.85
N ARG A 45 16.33 9.87 8.57
CA ARG A 45 15.22 10.83 8.50
C ARG A 45 14.39 10.62 7.23
N GLU A 46 13.08 10.78 7.36
CA GLU A 46 12.16 10.80 6.21
C GLU A 46 12.18 12.19 5.56
N THR A 47 12.05 12.24 4.23
CA THR A 47 12.17 13.50 3.47
C THR A 47 11.13 13.66 2.36
N VAL A 48 10.18 12.74 2.27
CA VAL A 48 9.19 12.70 1.18
C VAL A 48 8.17 13.83 1.28
N ASN A 49 7.64 14.08 2.48
CA ASN A 49 6.73 15.18 2.77
C ASN A 49 6.67 15.43 4.29
N ALA A 50 5.94 16.49 4.69
CA ALA A 50 5.81 16.88 6.08
C ALA A 50 4.98 15.89 6.94
N TRP A 51 4.17 15.05 6.31
CA TRP A 51 3.31 14.09 7.02
C TRP A 51 4.00 12.77 7.34
N GLU A 52 5.10 12.45 6.66
CA GLU A 52 5.85 11.23 6.91
C GLU A 52 6.68 11.34 8.19
N ARG A 53 5.99 11.20 9.33
CA ARG A 53 6.56 11.22 10.67
C ARG A 53 6.91 9.83 11.18
N ARG A 54 6.57 8.76 10.44
CA ARG A 54 6.82 7.39 10.85
C ARG A 54 8.31 7.06 10.80
N ALA A 55 8.67 5.95 11.41
CA ALA A 55 9.98 5.34 11.30
C ALA A 55 9.81 3.82 11.04
N PRO A 56 10.84 3.15 10.50
CA PRO A 56 10.81 1.70 10.36
C PRO A 56 10.79 0.96 11.71
N LEU A 57 11.33 1.57 12.77
CA LEU A 57 11.45 0.98 14.10
C LEU A 57 11.15 2.02 15.19
N ALA A 58 10.17 1.71 16.06
CA ALA A 58 9.95 2.42 17.33
C ALA A 58 11.10 2.22 18.35
N PRO A 59 11.23 3.09 19.37
CA PRO A 59 12.26 2.99 20.42
C PRO A 59 12.33 1.62 21.13
N GLN A 60 11.19 0.94 21.34
CA GLN A 60 11.19 -0.39 21.97
C GLN A 60 11.89 -1.47 21.12
N HIS A 61 11.75 -1.40 19.79
CA HIS A 61 12.47 -2.32 18.90
C HIS A 61 13.97 -2.01 18.88
N VAL A 62 14.31 -0.73 18.91
CA VAL A 62 15.71 -0.25 19.01
C VAL A 62 16.36 -0.79 20.28
N LYS A 63 15.66 -0.70 21.42
CA LYS A 63 16.13 -1.27 22.68
C LYS A 63 16.40 -2.77 22.57
N SER A 64 15.47 -3.52 21.98
CA SER A 64 15.64 -4.97 21.75
C SER A 64 16.86 -5.29 20.86
N LEU A 65 17.15 -4.48 19.84
CA LEU A 65 18.32 -4.66 18.98
C LEU A 65 19.63 -4.36 19.72
N ILE A 66 19.65 -3.33 20.57
CA ILE A 66 20.81 -2.95 21.38
C ILE A 66 21.12 -4.02 22.43
N GLU A 67 20.10 -4.59 23.07
CA GLU A 67 20.25 -5.72 24.00
C GLU A 67 20.86 -6.96 23.33
N LYS A 68 20.71 -7.10 22.02
CA LYS A 68 21.36 -8.13 21.19
C LYS A 68 22.76 -7.73 20.69
N GLY A 69 23.30 -6.60 21.16
CA GLY A 69 24.62 -6.12 20.78
C GLY A 69 24.69 -5.41 19.43
N ILE A 70 23.56 -5.01 18.84
CA ILE A 70 23.51 -4.27 17.58
C ILE A 70 23.58 -2.76 17.86
N LYS A 71 24.51 -2.08 17.20
CA LYS A 71 24.63 -0.63 17.27
C LYS A 71 23.56 0.02 16.40
N VAL A 72 22.76 0.92 16.99
CA VAL A 72 21.71 1.66 16.28
C VAL A 72 22.04 3.15 16.20
N LEU A 73 22.21 3.65 14.99
CA LEU A 73 22.29 5.09 14.71
C LEU A 73 20.91 5.62 14.34
N VAL A 74 20.57 6.82 14.80
CA VAL A 74 19.32 7.50 14.41
C VAL A 74 19.67 8.88 13.89
N GLN A 75 19.27 9.17 12.67
CA GLN A 75 19.49 10.48 12.08
C GLN A 75 18.56 11.52 12.74
N PRO A 76 19.08 12.68 13.18
CA PRO A 76 18.29 13.75 13.78
C PRO A 76 17.14 14.17 12.86
N PHE A 77 15.93 14.24 13.40
CA PHE A 77 14.75 14.75 12.70
C PHE A 77 13.65 15.10 13.70
N ASP A 78 13.25 16.38 13.76
CA ASP A 78 12.31 16.87 14.77
C ASP A 78 10.86 16.49 14.45
N ASN A 79 10.57 16.22 13.18
CA ASN A 79 9.23 15.85 12.74
C ASN A 79 8.93 14.34 12.88
N ARG A 80 9.85 13.54 13.44
CA ARG A 80 9.60 12.12 13.70
C ARG A 80 8.60 11.97 14.85
N ALA A 81 7.71 10.98 14.76
CA ALA A 81 6.66 10.75 15.75
C ALA A 81 7.17 10.35 17.15
N TYR A 82 8.36 9.73 17.20
CA TYR A 82 9.10 9.48 18.43
C TYR A 82 10.29 10.45 18.49
N SER A 83 10.48 11.07 19.65
CA SER A 83 11.51 12.10 19.85
C SER A 83 12.93 11.50 19.90
N HIS A 84 13.96 12.35 19.78
CA HIS A 84 15.35 11.90 19.90
C HIS A 84 15.61 11.34 21.30
N GLU A 85 15.06 11.96 22.33
CA GLU A 85 15.19 11.52 23.72
C GLU A 85 14.61 10.12 23.93
N GLU A 86 13.51 9.78 23.26
CA GLU A 86 12.93 8.43 23.32
C GLU A 86 13.90 7.39 22.72
N TYR A 87 14.55 7.71 21.59
CA TYR A 87 15.58 6.83 21.01
C TYR A 87 16.85 6.76 21.86
N VAL A 88 17.31 7.87 22.44
CA VAL A 88 18.47 7.88 23.35
C VAL A 88 18.21 7.04 24.59
N LYS A 89 17.01 7.14 25.18
CA LYS A 89 16.60 6.29 26.32
C LYS A 89 16.56 4.80 25.96
N ALA A 90 16.29 4.47 24.70
CA ALA A 90 16.39 3.10 24.20
C ALA A 90 17.85 2.65 23.94
N GLY A 91 18.82 3.57 24.01
CA GLY A 91 20.25 3.33 23.84
C GLY A 91 20.79 3.64 22.44
N ALA A 92 19.97 4.21 21.55
CA ALA A 92 20.44 4.62 20.22
C ALA A 92 21.34 5.85 20.27
N ILE A 93 22.18 6.00 19.24
CA ILE A 93 23.09 7.13 19.09
C ILE A 93 22.52 8.07 18.03
N ILE A 94 22.20 9.29 18.43
CA ILE A 94 21.77 10.33 17.51
C ILE A 94 22.98 10.82 16.71
N ARG A 95 22.94 10.72 15.37
CA ARG A 95 24.07 11.07 14.52
C ARG A 95 23.63 11.44 13.10
N GLU A 96 24.20 12.52 12.58
CA GLU A 96 23.95 12.98 11.21
C GLU A 96 24.53 12.03 10.15
N ASP A 97 25.81 11.71 10.30
CA ASP A 97 26.53 10.81 9.41
C ASP A 97 26.17 9.34 9.68
N LEU A 98 25.64 8.68 8.65
CA LEU A 98 25.23 7.28 8.66
C LEU A 98 26.26 6.37 7.99
N SER A 99 27.42 6.88 7.59
CA SER A 99 28.46 6.13 6.85
C SER A 99 29.01 4.93 7.60
N GLU A 100 28.89 4.89 8.92
CA GLU A 100 29.26 3.73 9.73
C GLU A 100 28.29 2.55 9.55
N ALA A 101 27.00 2.82 9.31
CA ALA A 101 25.98 1.78 9.26
C ALA A 101 26.11 0.88 8.03
N GLN A 102 25.92 -0.41 8.20
CA GLN A 102 25.90 -1.42 7.14
C GLN A 102 24.53 -1.46 6.45
N LEU A 103 23.47 -1.28 7.26
CA LEU A 103 22.08 -1.22 6.85
C LEU A 103 21.49 0.15 7.17
N VAL A 104 20.94 0.83 6.16
CA VAL A 104 20.20 2.08 6.32
C VAL A 104 18.72 1.82 6.05
N MET A 105 17.88 2.13 7.04
CA MET A 105 16.44 1.89 6.99
C MET A 105 15.68 3.21 6.94
N SER A 106 14.70 3.28 6.04
CA SER A 106 13.66 4.31 6.00
C SER A 106 12.32 3.65 5.70
N VAL A 107 11.21 4.36 5.92
CA VAL A 107 9.87 3.95 5.50
C VAL A 107 9.74 4.16 4.01
N LYS A 108 10.02 5.37 3.52
CA LYS A 108 9.85 5.77 2.13
C LYS A 108 11.18 5.86 1.39
N GLN A 109 11.09 6.11 0.09
CA GLN A 109 12.22 6.26 -0.80
C GLN A 109 13.16 7.40 -0.39
N VAL A 110 14.45 7.25 -0.70
CA VAL A 110 15.51 8.18 -0.32
C VAL A 110 15.87 9.06 -1.51
N LYS A 111 16.06 10.36 -1.27
CA LYS A 111 16.52 11.29 -2.30
C LYS A 111 17.86 10.84 -2.89
N ILE A 112 18.03 11.07 -4.19
CA ILE A 112 19.18 10.60 -4.96
C ILE A 112 20.50 11.11 -4.37
N GLU A 113 20.55 12.38 -3.98
CA GLU A 113 21.72 13.02 -3.38
C GLU A 113 22.16 12.36 -2.06
N ASP A 114 21.22 11.78 -1.32
CA ASP A 114 21.46 11.25 0.03
C ASP A 114 21.82 9.75 0.07
N LEU A 115 21.81 9.08 -1.08
CA LEU A 115 22.13 7.64 -1.18
C LEU A 115 23.63 7.38 -1.01
N LEU A 116 24.03 6.77 0.10
CA LEU A 116 25.43 6.43 0.34
C LEU A 116 25.87 5.26 -0.55
N HIS A 117 27.06 5.39 -1.13
CA HIS A 117 27.64 4.37 -2.00
C HIS A 117 28.00 3.10 -1.22
N ASN A 118 27.89 1.94 -1.87
CA ASN A 118 28.26 0.64 -1.30
C ASN A 118 27.57 0.29 0.04
N LYS A 119 26.33 0.73 0.25
CA LYS A 119 25.52 0.38 1.43
C LYS A 119 24.40 -0.61 1.10
N THR A 120 23.80 -1.18 2.14
CA THR A 120 22.49 -1.82 2.06
C THR A 120 21.42 -0.85 2.53
N TYR A 121 20.35 -0.72 1.75
CA TYR A 121 19.17 0.07 2.10
C TYR A 121 17.94 -0.82 2.20
N ALA A 122 17.04 -0.51 3.13
CA ALA A 122 15.74 -1.15 3.24
C ALA A 122 14.62 -0.09 3.34
N PHE A 123 13.71 -0.07 2.36
CA PHE A 123 12.57 0.84 2.30
C PHE A 123 11.52 0.39 1.27
N PHE A 124 10.33 1.00 1.27
CA PHE A 124 9.36 0.88 0.17
C PHE A 124 9.88 1.63 -1.04
N SER A 125 10.51 0.91 -1.98
CA SER A 125 11.19 1.57 -3.10
C SER A 125 10.23 2.01 -4.19
N HIS A 126 9.07 1.34 -4.28
CA HIS A 126 8.09 1.55 -5.33
C HIS A 126 8.76 1.51 -6.72
N THR A 127 9.64 0.51 -6.96
CA THR A 127 10.28 0.29 -8.26
C THR A 127 9.86 -1.01 -8.95
N ILE A 128 9.31 -1.98 -8.20
CA ILE A 128 9.03 -3.33 -8.71
C ILE A 128 7.94 -3.37 -9.80
N LYS A 129 7.08 -2.34 -9.88
CA LYS A 129 6.06 -2.21 -10.94
C LYS A 129 6.51 -1.26 -12.05
N GLY A 130 7.79 -0.87 -12.06
CA GLY A 130 8.34 0.09 -13.00
C GLY A 130 7.82 1.51 -12.80
N GLN A 131 7.48 1.94 -11.58
CA GLN A 131 6.93 3.29 -11.37
C GLN A 131 7.92 4.38 -11.82
N ALA A 132 7.53 5.16 -12.84
CA ALA A 132 8.42 6.04 -13.60
C ALA A 132 9.16 7.06 -12.72
N GLU A 133 8.50 7.59 -11.69
CA GLU A 133 9.05 8.55 -10.74
C GLU A 133 10.27 8.02 -9.94
N ASN A 134 10.32 6.71 -9.68
CA ASN A 134 11.37 6.09 -8.85
C ASN A 134 12.46 5.39 -9.68
N MET A 135 12.30 5.30 -11.01
CA MET A 135 13.32 4.70 -11.89
C MET A 135 14.67 5.46 -11.87
N PRO A 136 14.71 6.80 -11.83
CA PRO A 136 15.99 7.52 -11.69
C PRO A 136 16.74 7.19 -10.39
N MET A 137 16.01 6.96 -9.30
CA MET A 137 16.60 6.50 -8.04
C MET A 137 17.19 5.10 -8.20
N LEU A 138 16.46 4.18 -8.85
CA LEU A 138 16.95 2.81 -9.10
C LEU A 138 18.26 2.82 -9.91
N ASP A 139 18.37 3.66 -10.94
CA ASP A 139 19.60 3.82 -11.71
C ASP A 139 20.78 4.25 -10.84
N VAL A 140 20.55 5.18 -9.92
CA VAL A 140 21.57 5.63 -8.98
C VAL A 140 21.94 4.53 -7.99
N ILE A 141 20.96 3.76 -7.51
CA ILE A 141 21.18 2.58 -6.65
C ILE A 141 22.08 1.57 -7.35
N LEU A 142 21.85 1.28 -8.64
CA LEU A 142 22.70 0.41 -9.44
C LEU A 142 24.12 0.99 -9.60
N LYS A 143 24.25 2.26 -10.02
CA LYS A 143 25.55 2.93 -10.21
C LYS A 143 26.37 3.00 -8.92
N ARG A 144 25.74 3.30 -7.79
CA ARG A 144 26.36 3.37 -6.45
C ARG A 144 26.55 1.99 -5.81
N LYS A 145 26.20 0.93 -6.55
CA LYS A 145 26.30 -0.47 -6.13
C LYS A 145 25.63 -0.74 -4.78
N ILE A 146 24.50 -0.08 -4.55
CA ILE A 146 23.68 -0.24 -3.35
C ILE A 146 22.94 -1.58 -3.45
N ARG A 147 22.84 -2.27 -2.31
CA ARG A 147 21.94 -3.42 -2.16
C ARG A 147 20.60 -2.92 -1.64
N LEU A 148 19.55 -3.03 -2.44
CA LEU A 148 18.21 -2.59 -2.07
C LEU A 148 17.37 -3.78 -1.61
N ILE A 149 16.88 -3.72 -0.38
CA ILE A 149 15.87 -4.60 0.20
C ILE A 149 14.53 -3.86 0.13
N ASP A 150 13.54 -4.41 -0.57
CA ASP A 150 12.22 -3.80 -0.63
C ASP A 150 11.27 -4.49 0.36
N TYR A 151 10.72 -3.72 1.31
CA TYR A 151 9.75 -4.22 2.28
C TYR A 151 8.49 -4.80 1.63
N GLU A 152 8.11 -4.35 0.43
CA GLU A 152 6.97 -4.88 -0.32
C GLU A 152 7.19 -6.33 -0.75
N ARG A 153 8.44 -6.78 -0.81
CA ARG A 153 8.86 -8.11 -1.24
C ARG A 153 9.33 -9.01 -0.10
N ILE A 154 9.10 -8.61 1.14
CA ILE A 154 9.20 -9.50 2.31
C ILE A 154 7.89 -10.29 2.39
N CYS A 155 7.88 -11.42 1.70
CA CYS A 155 6.75 -12.32 1.57
C CYS A 155 7.09 -13.71 2.10
N ASP A 156 6.07 -14.46 2.52
CA ASP A 156 6.22 -15.90 2.75
C ASP A 156 6.31 -16.70 1.43
N ASN A 157 6.34 -18.03 1.55
CA ASN A 157 6.44 -18.94 0.42
C ASN A 157 5.23 -18.91 -0.52
N ASP A 158 4.09 -18.39 -0.07
CA ASP A 158 2.86 -18.23 -0.87
C ASP A 158 2.77 -16.81 -1.48
N GLU A 159 3.88 -16.07 -1.52
CA GLU A 159 3.99 -14.67 -1.95
C GLU A 159 3.10 -13.71 -1.13
N LYS A 160 2.63 -14.12 0.05
CA LYS A 160 1.86 -13.24 0.93
C LYS A 160 2.81 -12.34 1.70
N ARG A 161 2.62 -11.03 1.52
CA ARG A 161 3.40 -10.00 2.18
C ARG A 161 3.26 -10.05 3.71
N LEU A 162 4.39 -9.96 4.41
CA LEU A 162 4.48 -10.09 5.87
C LEU A 162 4.59 -8.76 6.60
N VAL A 163 5.16 -7.73 5.96
CA VAL A 163 5.42 -6.43 6.59
C VAL A 163 4.63 -5.31 5.88
N MET A 164 3.63 -4.74 6.55
CA MET A 164 2.72 -3.74 5.96
C MET A 164 2.05 -2.84 7.02
N PHE A 165 1.50 -1.70 6.59
CA PHE A 165 0.79 -0.74 7.46
C PHE A 165 -0.74 -0.89 7.45
N GLY A 166 -1.28 -1.96 6.85
CA GLY A 166 -2.69 -2.03 6.44
C GLY A 166 -3.72 -1.72 7.53
N LYS A 167 -3.49 -2.17 8.78
CA LYS A 167 -4.43 -1.91 9.89
C LYS A 167 -4.61 -0.42 10.17
N TRP A 168 -3.51 0.33 10.23
CA TRP A 168 -3.52 1.76 10.52
C TRP A 168 -4.02 2.61 9.35
N ALA A 169 -3.91 2.11 8.11
CA ALA A 169 -4.60 2.70 6.97
C ALA A 169 -6.13 2.64 7.16
N GLY A 170 -6.64 1.50 7.63
CA GLY A 170 -8.05 1.31 7.96
C GLY A 170 -8.55 2.24 9.06
N TYR A 171 -7.77 2.41 10.13
CA TYR A 171 -8.08 3.34 11.23
C TYR A 171 -8.20 4.78 10.71
N ALA A 172 -7.16 5.28 10.04
CA ALA A 172 -7.14 6.66 9.56
C ALA A 172 -8.23 6.92 8.53
N GLY A 173 -8.39 6.04 7.53
CA GLY A 173 -9.42 6.19 6.50
C GLY A 173 -10.85 6.16 7.07
N PHE A 174 -11.10 5.37 8.11
CA PHE A 174 -12.41 5.37 8.77
C PHE A 174 -12.70 6.67 9.51
N LEU A 175 -11.73 7.22 10.26
CA LEU A 175 -11.90 8.51 10.94
C LEU A 175 -12.11 9.64 9.93
N ASP A 176 -11.30 9.66 8.87
CA ASP A 176 -11.37 10.69 7.84
C ASP A 176 -12.69 10.67 7.09
N ILE A 177 -13.21 9.48 6.73
CA ILE A 177 -14.50 9.42 6.04
C ILE A 177 -15.66 9.80 6.96
N LEU A 178 -15.59 9.53 8.27
CA LEU A 178 -16.59 10.02 9.21
C LEU A 178 -16.53 11.54 9.35
N HIS A 179 -15.34 12.12 9.44
CA HIS A 179 -15.15 13.57 9.44
C HIS A 179 -15.72 14.21 8.16
N GLY A 180 -15.39 13.63 7.00
CA GLY A 180 -15.91 14.04 5.71
C GLY A 180 -17.43 13.90 5.62
N LEU A 181 -17.97 12.78 6.11
CA LEU A 181 -19.41 12.51 6.16
C LEU A 181 -20.15 13.57 7.00
N GLY A 182 -19.61 13.94 8.17
CA GLY A 182 -20.21 14.98 9.00
C GLY A 182 -20.28 16.33 8.31
N LYS A 183 -19.19 16.71 7.62
CA LYS A 183 -19.16 17.91 6.75
C LYS A 183 -20.17 17.83 5.61
N ARG A 184 -20.22 16.69 4.92
CA ARG A 184 -21.10 16.49 3.77
C ARG A 184 -22.57 16.54 4.18
N LEU A 185 -22.95 15.88 5.26
CA LEU A 185 -24.30 15.91 5.80
C LEU A 185 -24.74 17.33 6.18
N LYS A 186 -23.86 18.11 6.81
CA LYS A 186 -24.12 19.52 7.11
C LYS A 186 -24.40 20.36 5.85
N ILE A 187 -23.62 20.15 4.79
CA ILE A 187 -23.83 20.81 3.49
C ILE A 187 -25.17 20.40 2.87
N LEU A 188 -25.58 19.15 3.05
CA LEU A 188 -26.88 18.62 2.62
C LEU A 188 -28.06 19.06 3.51
N GLY A 189 -27.85 19.97 4.47
CA GLY A 189 -28.90 20.53 5.33
C GLY A 189 -29.04 19.86 6.70
N HIS A 190 -28.29 18.78 6.97
CA HIS A 190 -28.34 18.05 8.24
C HIS A 190 -27.35 18.68 9.23
N THR A 191 -27.65 19.88 9.71
CA THR A 191 -26.75 20.67 10.58
C THR A 191 -26.54 20.10 11.98
N ASN A 192 -27.40 19.17 12.41
CA ASN A 192 -27.26 18.44 13.66
C ASN A 192 -27.09 16.95 13.33
N ASN A 193 -25.86 16.54 13.03
CA ASN A 193 -25.52 15.16 12.67
C ASN A 193 -24.39 14.62 13.57
N PRO A 194 -24.39 13.31 13.90
CA PRO A 194 -23.51 12.76 14.93
C PRO A 194 -22.03 12.77 14.55
N PHE A 195 -21.73 12.90 13.25
CA PHE A 195 -20.37 12.81 12.73
C PHE A 195 -19.65 14.16 12.68
N GLU A 196 -20.36 15.28 12.92
CA GLU A 196 -19.80 16.64 12.78
C GLU A 196 -18.58 16.88 13.68
N LYS A 197 -18.56 16.27 14.88
CA LYS A 197 -17.49 16.43 15.87
C LYS A 197 -16.30 15.50 15.64
N ILE A 198 -16.42 14.51 14.77
CA ILE A 198 -15.29 13.63 14.43
C ILE A 198 -14.26 14.48 13.68
N SER A 199 -13.01 14.46 14.13
CA SER A 199 -11.88 15.09 13.46
C SER A 199 -11.16 14.13 12.51
N MET A 200 -10.36 14.68 11.58
CA MET A 200 -9.39 13.92 10.79
C MET A 200 -8.44 13.13 11.70
N ALA A 201 -7.94 11.98 11.23
CA ALA A 201 -7.11 11.09 12.02
C ALA A 201 -5.87 11.76 12.62
N HIS A 202 -5.20 12.64 11.86
CA HIS A 202 -3.99 13.32 12.29
C HIS A 202 -4.19 14.37 13.39
N ASN A 203 -5.45 14.71 13.72
CA ASN A 203 -5.76 15.65 14.80
C ASN A 203 -5.88 14.96 16.16
N TYR A 204 -5.94 13.64 16.21
CA TYR A 204 -5.87 12.90 17.46
C TYR A 204 -4.41 12.64 17.84
N PHE A 205 -4.11 12.73 19.13
CA PHE A 205 -2.80 12.41 19.66
C PHE A 205 -2.49 10.90 19.52
N ASP A 206 -3.49 10.07 19.82
CA ASP A 206 -3.43 8.62 19.73
C ASP A 206 -4.81 7.99 19.43
N SER A 207 -4.81 6.68 19.23
CA SER A 207 -6.02 5.90 18.96
C SER A 207 -7.03 5.91 20.11
N LYS A 208 -6.61 6.16 21.35
CA LYS A 208 -7.51 6.22 22.51
C LYS A 208 -8.37 7.47 22.45
N GLU A 209 -7.78 8.62 22.15
CA GLU A 209 -8.52 9.88 21.95
C GLU A 209 -9.52 9.78 20.80
N ALA A 210 -9.12 9.14 19.69
CA ALA A 210 -10.01 8.89 18.56
C ALA A 210 -11.22 8.01 18.96
N ILE A 211 -10.99 6.98 19.78
CA ILE A 211 -12.05 6.11 20.30
C ILE A 211 -13.01 6.88 21.22
N GLU A 212 -12.50 7.78 22.06
CA GLU A 212 -13.34 8.65 22.90
C GLU A 212 -14.28 9.51 22.05
N ALA A 213 -13.78 10.12 20.97
CA ALA A 213 -14.60 10.87 20.03
C ALA A 213 -15.67 10.01 19.34
N LEU A 214 -15.34 8.76 18.97
CA LEU A 214 -16.31 7.81 18.42
C LEU A 214 -17.39 7.43 19.44
N ASN A 215 -17.05 7.26 20.71
CA ASN A 215 -18.02 6.96 21.75
C ASN A 215 -19.02 8.12 21.94
N GLU A 216 -18.55 9.38 21.90
CA GLU A 216 -19.44 10.55 21.94
C GLU A 216 -20.35 10.63 20.71
N CYS A 217 -19.80 10.41 19.50
CA CYS A 217 -20.59 10.27 18.28
C CYS A 217 -21.65 9.16 18.41
N GLY A 218 -21.30 8.05 19.07
CA GLY A 218 -22.21 6.95 19.33
C GLY A 218 -23.41 7.31 20.20
N LYS A 219 -23.24 8.17 21.20
CA LYS A 219 -24.35 8.68 22.03
C LYS A 219 -25.32 9.51 21.20
N GLU A 220 -24.82 10.35 20.30
CA GLU A 220 -25.66 11.13 19.38
C GLU A 220 -26.46 10.24 18.43
N ILE A 221 -25.85 9.15 17.92
CA ILE A 221 -26.56 8.14 17.13
C ILE A 221 -27.71 7.50 17.93
N LEU A 222 -27.47 7.09 19.19
CA LEU A 222 -28.50 6.50 20.05
C LEU A 222 -29.66 7.46 20.34
N ASN A 223 -29.36 8.76 20.42
CA ASN A 223 -30.34 9.82 20.64
C ASN A 223 -31.11 10.22 19.36
N GLY A 224 -30.88 9.52 18.24
CA GLY A 224 -31.63 9.73 17.00
C GLY A 224 -31.14 10.91 16.16
N CYS A 225 -29.87 11.31 16.27
CA CYS A 225 -29.30 12.40 15.47
C CYS A 225 -28.95 11.98 14.02
N LEU A 226 -29.22 10.73 13.62
CA LEU A 226 -29.03 10.32 12.22
C LEU A 226 -30.09 10.96 11.31
N PRO A 227 -29.73 11.33 10.06
CA PRO A 227 -30.64 12.02 9.17
C PRO A 227 -31.71 11.08 8.59
N ASN A 228 -32.97 11.30 8.98
CA ASN A 228 -34.11 10.44 8.59
C ASN A 228 -34.31 10.34 7.07
N GLU A 229 -34.03 11.41 6.32
CA GLU A 229 -34.20 11.47 4.86
C GLU A 229 -33.28 10.52 4.09
N HIS A 230 -32.14 10.14 4.68
CA HIS A 230 -31.21 9.17 4.09
C HIS A 230 -31.53 7.72 4.48
N GLY A 231 -32.56 7.51 5.31
CA GLY A 231 -32.90 6.23 5.91
C GLY A 231 -31.75 5.63 6.73
N PRO A 232 -31.79 4.33 7.02
CA PRO A 232 -30.74 3.67 7.80
C PRO A 232 -29.36 3.83 7.14
N ILE A 233 -28.36 4.30 7.89
CA ILE A 233 -27.02 4.52 7.35
C ILE A 233 -26.26 3.19 7.30
N ILE A 234 -25.87 2.79 6.09
CA ILE A 234 -25.19 1.52 5.83
C ILE A 234 -23.75 1.76 5.37
N PHE A 235 -22.79 1.27 6.16
CA PHE A 235 -21.37 1.22 5.83
C PHE A 235 -21.04 -0.13 5.19
N VAL A 236 -20.53 -0.09 3.96
CA VAL A 236 -20.06 -1.25 3.22
C VAL A 236 -18.54 -1.31 3.26
N PHE A 237 -17.98 -2.35 3.87
CA PHE A 237 -16.54 -2.58 3.95
C PHE A 237 -16.14 -3.61 2.88
N THR A 238 -15.34 -3.21 1.89
CA THR A 238 -14.84 -4.16 0.89
C THR A 238 -13.51 -4.75 1.33
N GLY A 239 -13.32 -6.03 1.01
CA GLY A 239 -12.16 -6.80 1.42
C GLY A 239 -12.24 -7.28 2.87
N THR A 240 -11.45 -8.32 3.17
CA THR A 240 -11.38 -8.95 4.51
C THR A 240 -9.98 -8.85 5.13
N GLY A 241 -9.08 -8.10 4.50
CA GLY A 241 -7.69 -7.91 4.95
C GLY A 241 -7.55 -6.86 6.06
N ASN A 242 -6.29 -6.52 6.36
CA ASN A 242 -5.92 -5.65 7.48
C ASN A 242 -6.57 -4.26 7.42
N VAL A 243 -6.75 -3.69 6.23
CA VAL A 243 -7.39 -2.38 6.04
C VAL A 243 -8.85 -2.41 6.51
N SER A 244 -9.65 -3.33 5.95
CA SER A 244 -11.05 -3.52 6.34
C SER A 244 -11.18 -3.88 7.82
N GLN A 245 -10.30 -4.74 8.35
CA GLN A 245 -10.29 -5.07 9.78
C GLN A 245 -10.01 -3.84 10.66
N GLY A 246 -9.04 -3.00 10.29
CA GLY A 246 -8.74 -1.77 11.02
C GLY A 246 -9.92 -0.80 11.06
N ALA A 247 -10.56 -0.53 9.93
CA ALA A 247 -11.75 0.31 9.88
C ALA A 247 -12.91 -0.27 10.72
N ARG A 248 -13.09 -1.59 10.67
CA ARG A 248 -14.12 -2.30 11.42
C ARG A 248 -13.87 -2.35 12.93
N GLU A 249 -12.61 -2.30 13.36
CA GLU A 249 -12.28 -2.18 14.78
C GLU A 249 -12.79 -0.85 15.35
N LEU A 250 -12.57 0.27 14.63
CA LEU A 250 -13.12 1.57 15.03
C LEU A 250 -14.65 1.62 14.92
N PHE A 251 -15.23 1.05 13.86
CA PHE A 251 -16.68 0.98 13.66
C PHE A 251 -17.42 0.36 14.86
N LYS A 252 -16.78 -0.59 15.57
CA LYS A 252 -17.39 -1.25 16.74
C LYS A 252 -17.66 -0.33 17.92
N HIS A 253 -17.01 0.84 17.97
CA HIS A 253 -17.25 1.85 19.01
C HIS A 253 -18.52 2.68 18.78
N LEU A 254 -19.16 2.53 17.63
CA LEU A 254 -20.45 3.14 17.32
C LEU A 254 -21.59 2.12 17.59
N PRO A 255 -22.82 2.57 17.92
CA PRO A 255 -23.98 1.70 18.00
C PRO A 255 -24.27 1.09 16.64
N HIS A 256 -24.06 -0.22 16.49
CA HIS A 256 -24.06 -0.85 15.19
C HIS A 256 -24.72 -2.23 15.16
N GLU A 257 -25.07 -2.66 13.96
CA GLU A 257 -25.44 -4.04 13.64
C GLU A 257 -24.73 -4.47 12.36
N TYR A 258 -24.06 -5.63 12.38
CA TYR A 258 -23.52 -6.24 11.17
C TYR A 258 -24.58 -7.08 10.47
N VAL A 259 -24.70 -6.92 9.15
CA VAL A 259 -25.68 -7.61 8.32
C VAL A 259 -25.03 -8.26 7.10
N GLU A 260 -25.59 -9.39 6.70
CA GLU A 260 -25.18 -10.08 5.48
C GLU A 260 -25.68 -9.33 4.22
N PRO A 261 -24.98 -9.42 3.08
CA PRO A 261 -25.33 -8.71 1.85
C PRO A 261 -26.78 -8.89 1.39
N GLU A 262 -27.35 -10.08 1.58
CA GLU A 262 -28.71 -10.42 1.15
C GLU A 262 -29.78 -9.63 1.92
N LYS A 263 -29.47 -9.16 3.13
CA LYS A 263 -30.39 -8.39 3.99
C LYS A 263 -30.38 -6.90 3.71
N LEU A 264 -29.45 -6.39 2.89
CA LEU A 264 -29.30 -4.96 2.63
C LEU A 264 -30.60 -4.29 2.16
N SER A 265 -31.35 -4.95 1.28
CA SER A 265 -32.62 -4.44 0.76
C SER A 265 -33.72 -4.33 1.83
N GLU A 266 -33.71 -5.22 2.83
CA GLU A 266 -34.62 -5.20 3.98
C GLU A 266 -34.23 -4.09 4.94
N ILE A 267 -32.93 -3.95 5.24
CA ILE A 267 -32.42 -2.89 6.13
C ILE A 267 -32.75 -1.51 5.59
N VAL A 268 -32.67 -1.28 4.28
CA VAL A 268 -33.06 0.03 3.72
C VAL A 268 -34.53 0.38 4.00
N LYS A 269 -35.41 -0.61 4.13
CA LYS A 269 -36.86 -0.41 4.35
C LYS A 269 -37.25 -0.39 5.82
N HIS A 270 -36.61 -1.22 6.64
CA HIS A 270 -37.05 -1.53 8.00
C HIS A 270 -35.96 -1.36 9.06
N GLY A 271 -34.77 -0.90 8.67
CA GLY A 271 -33.68 -0.64 9.60
C GLY A 271 -34.03 0.46 10.60
N SER A 272 -33.48 0.34 11.80
CA SER A 272 -33.61 1.34 12.85
C SER A 272 -32.72 2.54 12.58
N MET A 273 -33.16 3.71 13.05
CA MET A 273 -32.45 4.99 12.91
C MET A 273 -31.60 5.36 14.14
N ASN A 274 -31.55 4.50 15.16
CA ASN A 274 -30.75 4.71 16.38
C ASN A 274 -29.42 3.92 16.39
N LYS A 275 -29.02 3.38 15.23
CA LYS A 275 -27.78 2.64 15.01
C LYS A 275 -27.38 2.70 13.55
N ILE A 276 -26.14 2.34 13.26
CA ILE A 276 -25.61 2.20 11.90
C ILE A 276 -25.44 0.72 11.53
N TYR A 277 -25.45 0.43 10.23
CA TYR A 277 -25.34 -0.94 9.74
C TYR A 277 -23.99 -1.14 9.07
N GLY A 278 -23.33 -2.26 9.37
CA GLY A 278 -22.08 -2.67 8.74
C GLY A 278 -22.29 -3.89 7.84
N CYS A 279 -21.80 -3.87 6.62
CA CYS A 279 -21.82 -5.04 5.73
C CYS A 279 -20.41 -5.31 5.18
N VAL A 280 -19.92 -6.55 5.32
CA VAL A 280 -18.57 -6.93 4.89
C VAL A 280 -18.64 -7.66 3.55
N ILE A 281 -17.99 -7.11 2.54
CA ILE A 281 -18.01 -7.63 1.18
C ILE A 281 -16.68 -8.32 0.88
N SER A 282 -16.76 -9.65 0.79
CA SER A 282 -15.66 -10.50 0.36
C SER A 282 -15.79 -10.84 -1.12
N ARG A 283 -14.77 -11.48 -1.70
CA ARG A 283 -14.74 -11.90 -3.10
C ARG A 283 -16.00 -12.65 -3.55
N LYS A 284 -16.48 -13.61 -2.76
CA LYS A 284 -17.71 -14.38 -3.06
C LYS A 284 -18.99 -13.55 -3.13
N HIS A 285 -19.01 -12.36 -2.52
CA HIS A 285 -20.20 -11.50 -2.47
C HIS A 285 -20.36 -10.68 -3.74
N HIS A 286 -19.24 -10.34 -4.41
CA HIS A 286 -19.26 -9.44 -5.56
C HIS A 286 -18.72 -10.04 -6.85
N LEU A 287 -17.86 -11.05 -6.79
CA LEU A 287 -17.36 -11.74 -7.98
C LEU A 287 -18.30 -12.86 -8.37
N ALA A 288 -18.62 -12.93 -9.66
CA ALA A 288 -19.48 -13.95 -10.24
C ALA A 288 -18.89 -14.41 -11.57
N ARG A 289 -18.83 -15.72 -11.79
CA ARG A 289 -18.42 -16.31 -13.06
C ARG A 289 -19.45 -15.92 -14.12
N LYS A 290 -18.99 -15.49 -15.30
CA LYS A 290 -19.86 -15.01 -16.39
C LYS A 290 -20.84 -16.07 -16.92
N THR A 291 -20.57 -17.36 -16.69
CA THR A 291 -21.37 -18.47 -17.24
C THR A 291 -22.53 -18.90 -16.35
N ASP A 292 -22.34 -18.94 -15.02
CA ASP A 292 -23.30 -19.50 -14.07
C ASP A 292 -23.54 -18.63 -12.83
N GLY A 293 -22.80 -17.51 -12.71
CA GLY A 293 -22.91 -16.58 -11.59
C GLY A 293 -22.26 -17.04 -10.28
N LEU A 294 -21.60 -18.20 -10.26
CA LEU A 294 -20.96 -18.77 -9.06
C LEU A 294 -19.57 -18.17 -8.82
N PHE A 295 -19.03 -18.37 -7.62
CA PHE A 295 -17.67 -17.95 -7.27
C PHE A 295 -16.80 -19.13 -6.85
N ASP A 296 -15.68 -19.32 -7.53
CA ASP A 296 -14.60 -20.25 -7.16
C ASP A 296 -13.30 -19.47 -6.96
N ALA A 297 -12.72 -19.57 -5.76
CA ALA A 297 -11.53 -18.80 -5.42
C ALA A 297 -10.26 -19.28 -6.14
N GLU A 298 -10.10 -20.59 -6.33
CA GLU A 298 -8.89 -21.15 -6.97
C GLU A 298 -8.89 -20.91 -8.47
N GLU A 299 -10.07 -20.98 -9.11
CA GLU A 299 -10.23 -20.64 -10.50
C GLU A 299 -10.00 -19.14 -10.74
N PHE A 300 -10.57 -18.28 -9.88
CA PHE A 300 -10.41 -16.83 -10.00
C PHE A 300 -8.94 -16.40 -9.95
N GLU A 301 -8.12 -17.01 -9.08
CA GLU A 301 -6.68 -16.70 -9.01
C GLU A 301 -5.94 -17.02 -10.32
N LYS A 302 -6.42 -18.01 -11.10
CA LYS A 302 -5.79 -18.43 -12.36
C LYS A 302 -6.39 -17.73 -13.58
N TYR A 303 -7.69 -17.47 -13.56
CA TYR A 303 -8.47 -16.98 -14.70
C TYR A 303 -9.46 -15.87 -14.27
N PRO A 304 -8.97 -14.71 -13.79
CA PRO A 304 -9.83 -13.63 -13.30
C PRO A 304 -10.76 -13.05 -14.38
N ASP A 305 -10.35 -13.15 -15.65
CA ASP A 305 -11.08 -12.74 -16.85
C ASP A 305 -12.40 -13.50 -17.09
N ARG A 306 -12.57 -14.68 -16.47
CA ARG A 306 -13.84 -15.44 -16.49
C ARG A 306 -14.91 -14.86 -15.56
N TYR A 307 -14.53 -13.92 -14.70
CA TYR A 307 -15.39 -13.33 -13.69
C TYR A 307 -15.77 -11.91 -14.04
N GLU A 308 -16.87 -11.45 -13.45
CA GLU A 308 -17.29 -10.06 -13.44
C GLU A 308 -17.72 -9.66 -12.02
N SER A 309 -17.77 -8.35 -11.77
CA SER A 309 -18.26 -7.82 -10.49
C SER A 309 -19.73 -7.45 -10.58
N ASN A 310 -20.56 -8.03 -9.71
CA ASN A 310 -21.97 -7.67 -9.56
C ASN A 310 -22.21 -6.59 -8.47
N PHE A 311 -21.13 -6.05 -7.89
CA PHE A 311 -21.17 -5.07 -6.78
C PHE A 311 -22.12 -3.90 -7.03
N ILE A 312 -22.05 -3.31 -8.23
CA ILE A 312 -22.86 -2.15 -8.61
C ILE A 312 -24.37 -2.42 -8.58
N THR A 313 -24.79 -3.68 -8.80
CA THR A 313 -26.20 -4.06 -8.84
C THR A 313 -26.70 -4.64 -7.52
N LYS A 314 -25.86 -5.42 -6.82
CA LYS A 314 -26.29 -6.15 -5.62
C LYS A 314 -25.98 -5.44 -4.31
N ILE A 315 -24.99 -4.55 -4.28
CA ILE A 315 -24.46 -3.98 -3.03
C ILE A 315 -24.55 -2.45 -3.05
N ALA A 316 -23.93 -1.81 -4.05
CA ALA A 316 -23.82 -0.35 -4.14
C ALA A 316 -25.16 0.40 -4.00
N PRO A 317 -26.31 -0.08 -4.52
CA PRO A 317 -27.57 0.65 -4.42
C PRO A 317 -28.07 0.85 -2.98
N TYR A 318 -27.60 0.03 -2.04
CA TYR A 318 -28.01 0.06 -0.64
C TYR A 318 -27.00 0.76 0.27
N ALA A 319 -25.78 1.01 -0.21
CA ALA A 319 -24.72 1.62 0.58
C ALA A 319 -24.96 3.11 0.82
N SER A 320 -24.73 3.59 2.04
CA SER A 320 -24.61 5.01 2.36
C SER A 320 -23.15 5.47 2.30
N VAL A 321 -22.24 4.61 2.76
CA VAL A 321 -20.80 4.84 2.75
C VAL A 321 -20.10 3.57 2.29
N ILE A 322 -19.16 3.69 1.36
CA ILE A 322 -18.28 2.59 0.96
C ILE A 322 -16.89 2.84 1.52
N ILE A 323 -16.36 1.87 2.25
CA ILE A 323 -14.97 1.86 2.74
C ILE A 323 -14.25 0.78 1.94
N ASN A 324 -13.52 1.22 0.92
CA ASN A 324 -12.83 0.35 0.00
C ASN A 324 -11.44 -0.01 0.54
N GLY A 325 -11.25 -1.28 0.89
CA GLY A 325 -9.98 -1.84 1.37
C GLY A 325 -9.60 -3.12 0.62
N LEU A 326 -10.12 -3.29 -0.60
CA LEU A 326 -9.88 -4.47 -1.41
C LEU A 326 -8.52 -4.40 -2.09
N PHE A 327 -7.86 -5.55 -2.19
CA PHE A 327 -6.67 -5.70 -3.02
C PHE A 327 -7.12 -6.00 -4.46
N TRP A 328 -6.62 -5.23 -5.42
CA TRP A 328 -7.01 -5.31 -6.83
C TRP A 328 -5.79 -5.50 -7.72
N ARG A 329 -5.88 -6.42 -8.69
CA ARG A 329 -4.90 -6.56 -9.78
C ARG A 329 -5.46 -5.99 -11.07
N ALA A 330 -4.60 -5.58 -11.99
CA ALA A 330 -5.01 -4.99 -13.27
C ALA A 330 -6.00 -5.87 -14.08
N ASN A 331 -5.92 -7.19 -13.94
CA ASN A 331 -6.79 -8.14 -14.63
C ASN A 331 -8.05 -8.52 -13.83
N ASP A 332 -8.17 -8.05 -12.59
CA ASP A 332 -9.32 -8.35 -11.74
C ASP A 332 -10.51 -7.45 -12.13
N PRO A 333 -11.76 -7.95 -12.08
CA PRO A 333 -12.93 -7.12 -12.29
C PRO A 333 -13.00 -5.95 -11.31
N ARG A 334 -13.17 -4.73 -11.83
CA ARG A 334 -13.43 -3.52 -11.02
C ARG A 334 -14.76 -3.63 -10.29
N ILE A 335 -14.85 -3.09 -9.07
CA ILE A 335 -16.12 -3.08 -8.32
C ILE A 335 -17.07 -1.98 -8.80
N ILE A 336 -16.53 -0.85 -9.27
CA ILE A 336 -17.30 0.23 -9.87
C ILE A 336 -16.56 0.71 -11.12
N LYS A 337 -17.21 0.58 -12.27
CA LYS A 337 -16.73 1.11 -13.55
C LYS A 337 -17.31 2.50 -13.78
N THR A 338 -16.60 3.34 -14.53
CA THR A 338 -17.03 4.70 -14.85
C THR A 338 -18.35 4.69 -15.62
N ILE A 339 -18.48 3.78 -16.60
CA ILE A 339 -19.70 3.59 -17.41
C ILE A 339 -20.93 3.20 -16.56
N ASP A 340 -20.70 2.59 -15.40
CA ASP A 340 -21.76 2.14 -14.49
C ASP A 340 -22.01 3.13 -13.34
N SER A 341 -21.23 4.21 -13.24
CA SER A 341 -21.31 5.13 -12.10
C SER A 341 -22.65 5.86 -12.02
N SER A 342 -23.33 6.09 -13.14
CA SER A 342 -24.69 6.65 -13.18
C SER A 342 -25.75 5.76 -12.51
N LYS A 343 -25.44 4.48 -12.26
CA LYS A 343 -26.29 3.54 -11.51
C LYS A 343 -26.12 3.66 -9.99
N LEU A 344 -25.19 4.49 -9.51
CA LEU A 344 -25.01 4.72 -8.09
C LEU A 344 -26.25 5.40 -7.52
N SER A 345 -26.74 4.85 -6.41
CA SER A 345 -27.93 5.36 -5.73
C SER A 345 -27.67 6.73 -5.10
N SER A 346 -28.68 7.59 -5.09
CA SER A 346 -28.65 8.85 -4.32
C SER A 346 -28.48 8.64 -2.81
N LYS A 347 -28.66 7.40 -2.33
CA LYS A 347 -28.33 6.99 -0.96
C LYS A 347 -26.82 7.01 -0.67
N LEU A 348 -25.97 6.82 -1.68
CA LEU A 348 -24.52 6.79 -1.51
C LEU A 348 -23.99 8.21 -1.31
N ILE A 349 -23.55 8.50 -0.09
CA ILE A 349 -23.09 9.84 0.31
C ILE A 349 -21.58 9.95 0.14
N ALA A 350 -20.85 8.89 0.48
CA ALA A 350 -19.40 8.94 0.54
C ALA A 350 -18.71 7.62 0.19
N ILE A 351 -17.50 7.71 -0.38
CA ILE A 351 -16.59 6.60 -0.63
C ILE A 351 -15.23 6.97 -0.05
N CYS A 352 -14.69 6.11 0.82
CA CYS A 352 -13.30 6.14 1.22
C CYS A 352 -12.55 5.03 0.51
N ASP A 353 -11.75 5.39 -0.50
CA ASP A 353 -10.85 4.46 -1.15
C ASP A 353 -9.49 4.40 -0.47
N ILE A 354 -9.37 3.51 0.52
CA ILE A 354 -8.13 3.32 1.28
C ILE A 354 -7.09 2.53 0.48
N SER A 355 -7.52 1.78 -0.55
CA SER A 355 -6.56 1.16 -1.49
C SER A 355 -5.81 2.24 -2.29
N ALA A 356 -6.48 3.36 -2.56
CA ALA A 356 -5.92 4.56 -3.19
C ALA A 356 -5.10 4.24 -4.46
N ASP A 357 -5.62 3.32 -5.28
CA ASP A 357 -5.03 2.95 -6.56
C ASP A 357 -5.67 3.78 -7.68
N PRO A 358 -4.95 4.74 -8.31
CA PRO A 358 -5.47 5.49 -9.45
C PRO A 358 -5.88 4.57 -10.60
N ASN A 359 -7.09 4.76 -11.13
CA ASN A 359 -7.71 3.88 -12.09
C ASN A 359 -7.70 2.41 -11.60
N GLY A 360 -7.93 2.18 -10.31
CA GLY A 360 -7.94 0.86 -9.69
C GLY A 360 -9.33 0.22 -9.62
N SER A 361 -9.66 -0.36 -8.48
CA SER A 361 -10.94 -1.08 -8.28
C SER A 361 -12.20 -0.19 -8.42
N ILE A 362 -12.05 1.11 -8.21
CA ILE A 362 -13.06 2.14 -8.49
C ILE A 362 -12.50 2.99 -9.65
N GLU A 363 -13.08 2.84 -10.85
CA GLU A 363 -12.44 3.28 -12.10
C GLU A 363 -12.28 4.80 -12.23
N PHE A 364 -13.29 5.56 -11.83
CA PHE A 364 -13.28 7.02 -11.95
C PHE A 364 -12.34 7.73 -10.96
N MET A 365 -11.68 6.97 -10.07
CA MET A 365 -10.66 7.48 -9.17
C MET A 365 -9.35 7.67 -9.94
N THR A 366 -9.20 8.78 -10.65
CA THR A 366 -8.01 9.05 -11.46
C THR A 366 -6.83 9.60 -10.65
N GLU A 367 -7.10 10.19 -9.48
CA GLU A 367 -6.10 10.82 -8.60
C GLU A 367 -6.41 10.55 -7.12
N CYS A 368 -5.37 10.60 -6.30
CA CYS A 368 -5.46 10.46 -4.85
C CYS A 368 -5.60 11.83 -4.17
N THR A 369 -6.49 11.93 -3.18
CA THR A 369 -6.54 13.10 -2.30
C THR A 369 -5.31 13.16 -1.38
N THR A 370 -5.03 14.31 -0.75
CA THR A 370 -3.91 14.44 0.21
C THR A 370 -4.42 14.73 1.62
N ILE A 371 -3.57 14.66 2.63
CA ILE A 371 -3.96 15.01 4.02
C ILE A 371 -4.41 16.48 4.11
N GLU A 372 -3.81 17.39 3.33
CA GLU A 372 -4.19 18.81 3.26
C GLU A 372 -5.49 19.04 2.47
N ARG A 373 -5.76 18.20 1.46
CA ARG A 373 -6.96 18.26 0.63
C ARG A 373 -7.63 16.88 0.61
N PRO A 374 -8.23 16.45 1.72
CA PRO A 374 -8.63 15.06 1.94
C PRO A 374 -9.91 14.65 1.22
N PHE A 375 -10.68 15.62 0.70
CA PHE A 375 -11.98 15.36 0.11
C PHE A 375 -12.16 16.05 -1.22
N VAL A 376 -12.82 15.33 -2.12
CA VAL A 376 -13.37 15.84 -3.37
C VAL A 376 -14.80 15.33 -3.55
N ILE A 377 -15.57 15.96 -4.43
CA ILE A 377 -16.90 15.49 -4.85
C ILE A 377 -16.77 14.88 -6.24
N TYR A 378 -17.24 13.66 -6.41
CA TYR A 378 -17.41 13.02 -7.71
C TYR A 378 -18.89 13.09 -8.12
N ASN A 379 -19.16 13.61 -9.31
CA ASN A 379 -20.50 13.65 -9.89
C ASN A 379 -20.67 12.52 -10.93
N PRO A 380 -21.52 11.50 -10.65
CA PRO A 380 -21.70 10.37 -11.57
C PRO A 380 -22.40 10.69 -12.90
N GLU A 381 -23.12 11.82 -13.00
CA GLU A 381 -23.81 12.23 -14.22
C GLU A 381 -22.84 12.88 -15.22
N THR A 382 -21.89 13.67 -14.70
CA THR A 382 -20.90 14.38 -15.52
C THR A 382 -19.55 13.67 -15.60
N ASN A 383 -19.35 12.62 -14.78
CA ASN A 383 -18.08 11.92 -14.61
C ASN A 383 -16.91 12.90 -14.30
N ALA A 384 -17.19 13.89 -13.44
CA ALA A 384 -16.24 14.93 -13.09
C ALA A 384 -16.03 15.00 -11.58
N THR A 385 -14.81 15.39 -11.19
CA THR A 385 -14.39 15.54 -9.80
C THR A 385 -14.10 17.02 -9.51
N THR A 386 -14.54 17.51 -8.35
CA THR A 386 -14.34 18.90 -7.91
C THR A 386 -13.96 18.98 -6.44
N SER A 387 -13.14 19.96 -6.07
CA SER A 387 -12.79 20.25 -4.67
C SER A 387 -13.87 21.04 -3.92
N ARG A 388 -14.91 21.52 -4.63
CA ARG A 388 -16.02 22.26 -4.04
C ARG A 388 -17.01 21.29 -3.39
N LEU A 389 -16.92 21.15 -2.07
CA LEU A 389 -17.77 20.22 -1.30
C LEU A 389 -19.27 20.55 -1.33
N THR A 390 -19.66 21.75 -1.79
CA THR A 390 -21.06 22.18 -1.97
C THR A 390 -21.72 21.63 -3.23
N GLU A 391 -20.95 21.12 -4.19
CA GLU A 391 -21.48 20.60 -5.45
C GLU A 391 -22.27 19.28 -5.24
N PRO A 392 -23.22 18.95 -6.14
CA PRO A 392 -23.92 17.67 -6.09
C PRO A 392 -22.97 16.52 -6.43
N GLY A 393 -23.16 15.39 -5.75
CA GLY A 393 -22.35 14.19 -5.97
C GLY A 393 -21.93 13.48 -4.68
N ILE A 394 -21.00 12.54 -4.85
CA ILE A 394 -20.50 11.63 -3.82
C ILE A 394 -19.20 12.19 -3.26
N LEU A 395 -19.10 12.25 -1.93
CA LEU A 395 -17.86 12.62 -1.25
C LEU A 395 -16.83 11.51 -1.39
N ILE A 396 -15.64 11.84 -1.86
CA ILE A 396 -14.55 10.90 -2.06
C ILE A 396 -13.39 11.27 -1.15
N CYS A 397 -12.81 10.26 -0.49
CA CYS A 397 -11.55 10.32 0.24
C CYS A 397 -10.64 9.19 -0.25
N SER A 398 -9.45 9.50 -0.76
CA SER A 398 -8.51 8.53 -1.37
C SER A 398 -7.05 8.85 -1.04
N ILE A 399 -6.75 9.14 0.23
CA ILE A 399 -5.39 9.45 0.67
C ILE A 399 -4.50 8.20 0.57
N ASP A 400 -3.37 8.30 -0.09
CA ASP A 400 -2.46 7.18 -0.39
C ASP A 400 -1.50 6.82 0.76
N ASN A 401 -1.33 7.74 1.71
CA ASN A 401 -0.45 7.60 2.87
C ASN A 401 -1.20 7.61 4.20
N MET A 402 -2.44 7.09 4.25
CA MET A 402 -3.31 7.02 5.44
C MET A 402 -2.60 6.73 6.77
N PRO A 403 -1.70 5.73 6.90
CA PRO A 403 -1.09 5.43 8.19
C PRO A 403 -0.15 6.53 8.72
N ALA A 404 0.26 7.49 7.89
CA ALA A 404 1.06 8.64 8.31
C ALA A 404 0.30 9.56 9.29
N GLN A 405 -1.03 9.48 9.31
CA GLN A 405 -1.87 10.25 10.23
C GLN A 405 -1.90 9.67 11.65
N MET A 406 -1.52 8.40 11.84
CA MET A 406 -1.38 7.75 13.15
C MET A 406 0.05 7.22 13.33
N PRO A 407 1.08 8.10 13.32
CA PRO A 407 2.42 7.68 12.99
C PRO A 407 3.15 6.94 14.12
N ARG A 408 2.78 7.17 15.39
CA ARG A 408 3.38 6.43 16.53
C ARG A 408 2.98 4.96 16.46
N GLU A 409 1.68 4.69 16.46
CA GLU A 409 1.21 3.31 16.45
C GLU A 409 1.43 2.60 15.12
N ALA A 410 1.42 3.32 13.99
CA ALA A 410 1.82 2.77 12.70
C ALA A 410 3.30 2.32 12.71
N THR A 411 4.19 3.12 13.29
CA THR A 411 5.62 2.80 13.46
C THR A 411 5.80 1.62 14.40
N GLU A 412 5.05 1.58 15.51
CA GLU A 412 5.06 0.47 16.44
C GLU A 412 4.64 -0.84 15.77
N HIS A 413 3.46 -0.86 15.15
CA HIS A 413 2.92 -2.04 14.49
C HIS A 413 3.81 -2.54 13.36
N PHE A 414 4.30 -1.63 12.52
CA PHE A 414 5.21 -1.98 11.44
C PHE A 414 6.54 -2.53 11.96
N GLY A 415 7.11 -1.90 12.99
CA GLY A 415 8.33 -2.37 13.64
C GLY A 415 8.17 -3.75 14.27
N ASN A 416 7.01 -4.07 14.88
CA ASN A 416 6.72 -5.40 15.41
C ASN A 416 6.75 -6.48 14.32
N LEU A 417 6.26 -6.16 13.11
CA LEU A 417 6.29 -7.06 11.96
C LEU A 417 7.69 -7.16 11.34
N LEU A 418 8.48 -6.09 11.40
CA LEU A 418 9.78 -5.98 10.75
C LEU A 418 10.93 -6.54 11.59
N LEU A 419 10.86 -6.37 12.92
CA LEU A 419 11.92 -6.74 13.87
C LEU A 419 12.46 -8.17 13.70
N PRO A 420 11.62 -9.21 13.45
CA PRO A 420 12.10 -10.58 13.24
C PRO A 420 13.07 -10.73 12.07
N PHE A 421 13.07 -9.79 11.11
CA PHE A 421 13.88 -9.87 9.90
C PHE A 421 15.12 -8.98 9.93
N VAL A 422 15.28 -8.10 10.92
CA VAL A 422 16.35 -7.09 10.94
C VAL A 422 17.74 -7.72 10.99
N GLU A 423 17.94 -8.79 11.76
CA GLU A 423 19.20 -9.52 11.81
C GLU A 423 19.55 -10.17 10.47
N ASP A 424 18.56 -10.76 9.80
CA ASP A 424 18.73 -11.31 8.46
C ASP A 424 19.06 -10.23 7.43
N MET A 425 18.50 -9.03 7.55
CA MET A 425 18.88 -7.87 6.71
C MET A 425 20.33 -7.43 6.96
N LEU A 426 20.80 -7.45 8.22
CA LEU A 426 22.19 -7.17 8.58
C LEU A 426 23.16 -8.25 8.08
N ASN A 427 22.77 -9.53 8.15
CA ASN A 427 23.53 -10.63 7.56
C ASN A 427 23.59 -10.54 6.03
N ALA A 428 22.53 -10.02 5.43
CA ALA A 428 22.46 -9.67 4.02
C ALA A 428 23.13 -8.33 3.68
N ALA A 429 23.85 -7.68 4.59
CA ALA A 429 24.51 -6.42 4.28
C ALA A 429 25.64 -6.59 3.24
N ARG A 430 25.95 -5.47 2.57
CA ARG A 430 26.64 -5.39 1.28
C ARG A 430 28.02 -6.06 1.27
N GLU A 431 28.68 -6.14 2.41
CA GLU A 431 29.97 -6.78 2.66
C GLU A 431 29.96 -8.26 2.24
N THR A 432 28.79 -8.92 2.38
CA THR A 432 28.60 -10.31 1.99
C THR A 432 28.26 -10.40 0.49
N ARG A 433 29.01 -11.23 -0.27
CA ARG A 433 28.69 -11.57 -1.66
C ARG A 433 27.30 -12.19 -1.73
N TYR A 434 26.53 -11.85 -2.78
CA TYR A 434 25.13 -12.26 -2.89
C TYR A 434 24.97 -13.78 -2.74
N GLU A 435 25.81 -14.58 -3.37
CA GLU A 435 25.76 -16.04 -3.36
C GLU A 435 26.08 -16.65 -1.98
N LYS A 436 26.74 -15.87 -1.11
CA LYS A 436 27.17 -16.28 0.23
C LYS A 436 26.30 -15.70 1.35
N ILE A 437 25.26 -14.92 1.01
CA ILE A 437 24.33 -14.36 2.02
C ILE A 437 23.64 -15.52 2.74
N LYS A 438 23.78 -15.54 4.07
CA LYS A 438 23.06 -16.45 4.95
C LYS A 438 21.92 -15.67 5.62
N CYS A 439 20.70 -15.83 5.10
CA CYS A 439 19.48 -15.24 5.66
C CYS A 439 18.28 -16.09 5.27
N GLY A 440 17.13 -15.84 5.89
CA GLY A 440 15.84 -16.38 5.49
C GLY A 440 15.49 -16.05 4.03
N SER A 441 14.65 -16.90 3.45
CA SER A 441 14.19 -16.78 2.07
C SER A 441 13.43 -15.47 1.82
N GLU A 442 12.73 -15.01 2.83
CA GLU A 442 11.92 -13.79 2.87
C GLU A 442 12.81 -12.56 2.60
N ILE A 443 13.93 -12.46 3.33
CA ILE A 443 14.92 -11.41 3.09
C ILE A 443 15.66 -11.64 1.79
N LYS A 444 16.08 -12.87 1.50
CA LYS A 444 16.82 -13.17 0.27
C LYS A 444 16.05 -12.76 -0.99
N ASN A 445 14.75 -13.06 -1.02
CA ASN A 445 13.84 -12.75 -2.12
C ASN A 445 13.48 -11.26 -2.21
N SER A 446 13.57 -10.53 -1.11
CA SER A 446 13.30 -9.09 -1.08
C SER A 446 14.43 -8.21 -1.63
N ILE A 447 15.61 -8.80 -1.91
CA ILE A 447 16.76 -8.07 -2.46
C ILE A 447 16.54 -7.79 -3.95
N ILE A 448 16.25 -6.53 -4.28
CA ILE A 448 16.02 -6.04 -5.65
C ILE A 448 17.33 -5.90 -6.41
N THR A 449 18.33 -5.26 -5.79
CA THR A 449 19.63 -4.98 -6.40
C THR A 449 20.77 -5.53 -5.56
N SER A 450 21.87 -5.92 -6.21
CA SER A 450 23.11 -6.28 -5.54
C SER A 450 24.29 -6.10 -6.50
N ASN A 451 25.41 -5.56 -6.01
CA ASN A 451 26.64 -5.37 -6.79
C ASN A 451 26.45 -4.60 -8.11
N GLY A 452 25.52 -3.64 -8.12
CA GLY A 452 25.23 -2.80 -9.29
C GLY A 452 24.43 -3.48 -10.39
N LYS A 453 23.76 -4.60 -10.07
CA LYS A 453 22.84 -5.30 -10.96
C LYS A 453 21.52 -5.57 -10.26
N LEU A 454 20.44 -5.71 -11.03
CA LEU A 454 19.22 -6.34 -10.55
C LEU A 454 19.50 -7.81 -10.21
N THR A 455 18.83 -8.36 -9.20
CA THR A 455 18.89 -9.79 -8.94
C THR A 455 17.94 -10.54 -9.88
N ALA A 456 18.16 -11.84 -10.07
CA ALA A 456 17.45 -12.65 -11.07
C ALA A 456 15.91 -12.52 -11.04
N LYS A 457 15.31 -12.39 -9.84
CA LYS A 457 13.85 -12.24 -9.69
C LYS A 457 13.31 -10.91 -10.22
N TYR A 458 14.17 -9.91 -10.42
CA TYR A 458 13.79 -8.54 -10.76
C TYR A 458 14.37 -8.06 -12.09
N GLU A 459 15.00 -8.93 -12.88
CA GLU A 459 15.55 -8.59 -14.20
C GLU A 459 14.49 -8.03 -15.15
N TYR A 460 13.22 -8.44 -15.01
CA TYR A 460 12.08 -7.91 -15.77
C TYR A 460 11.91 -6.38 -15.63
N ILE A 461 12.42 -5.76 -14.56
CA ILE A 461 12.34 -4.30 -14.39
C ILE A 461 13.09 -3.60 -15.52
N HIS A 462 14.17 -4.18 -16.06
CA HIS A 462 14.84 -3.61 -17.24
C HIS A 462 13.90 -3.51 -18.44
N GLU A 463 13.06 -4.51 -18.68
CA GLU A 463 12.09 -4.48 -19.76
C GLU A 463 11.02 -3.40 -19.52
N LEU A 464 10.55 -3.24 -18.28
CA LEU A 464 9.63 -2.17 -17.91
C LEU A 464 10.24 -0.78 -18.17
N MET A 465 11.50 -0.59 -17.81
CA MET A 465 12.23 0.67 -18.06
C MET A 465 12.38 0.95 -19.57
N ILE A 466 12.72 -0.07 -20.38
CA ILE A 466 12.85 0.07 -21.84
C ILE A 466 11.51 0.41 -22.49
N ASN A 467 10.44 -0.28 -22.10
CA ASN A 467 9.10 -0.04 -22.66
C ASN A 467 8.59 1.37 -22.35
N GLN A 468 8.95 1.94 -21.20
CA GLN A 468 8.62 3.32 -20.87
C GLN A 468 9.39 4.35 -21.70
N LEU A 469 10.66 4.08 -21.99
CA LEU A 469 11.45 4.94 -22.87
C LEU A 469 10.94 4.91 -24.31
N GLY A 470 10.52 3.73 -24.81
CA GLY A 470 9.87 3.60 -26.12
C GLY A 470 8.58 4.41 -26.21
N ARG A 471 7.68 4.29 -25.21
CA ARG A 471 6.44 5.07 -25.16
C ARG A 471 6.67 6.58 -25.10
N LYS A 472 7.72 7.04 -24.41
CA LYS A 472 8.09 8.47 -24.38
C LYS A 472 8.68 8.94 -25.71
N GLN A 473 9.40 8.10 -26.43
CA GLN A 473 9.87 8.43 -27.78
C GLN A 473 8.72 8.49 -28.77
N ASP A 474 7.78 7.54 -28.71
CA ASP A 474 6.59 7.54 -29.56
C ASP A 474 5.70 8.76 -29.27
N SER A 475 5.50 9.13 -27.99
CA SER A 475 4.72 10.34 -27.64
C SER A 475 5.41 11.63 -28.05
N CYS A 476 6.76 11.71 -27.97
CA CYS A 476 7.49 12.87 -28.47
C CYS A 476 7.53 12.92 -30.01
N LEU A 477 7.45 11.78 -30.70
CA LEU A 477 7.34 11.74 -32.15
C LEU A 477 5.93 12.13 -32.61
N GLU A 478 4.88 11.70 -31.91
CA GLU A 478 3.51 12.17 -32.13
C GLU A 478 3.37 13.68 -31.85
N GLU A 479 4.02 14.21 -30.80
CA GLU A 479 4.09 15.66 -30.56
C GLU A 479 4.95 16.42 -31.59
N ILE A 480 5.84 15.76 -32.33
CA ILE A 480 6.59 16.38 -33.44
C ILE A 480 5.75 16.35 -34.73
N ASP A 481 5.00 15.28 -34.97
CA ASP A 481 4.12 15.14 -36.12
C ASP A 481 2.93 16.14 -36.06
N ASP A 482 2.50 16.56 -34.86
CA ASP A 482 1.50 17.63 -34.67
C ASP A 482 2.07 19.06 -34.85
N TYR A 483 3.39 19.23 -34.97
CA TYR A 483 4.06 20.53 -35.13
C TYR A 483 4.74 20.74 -36.50
N GLU A 484 4.59 19.82 -37.46
CA GLU A 484 5.07 20.00 -38.84
C GLU A 484 4.03 20.56 -39.84
N GLU A 485 2.95 21.18 -39.34
CA GLU A 485 2.14 22.14 -40.10
C GLU A 485 2.10 23.50 -39.38
N ASN A 486 3.25 24.19 -39.27
CA ASN A 486 3.36 25.64 -39.50
C ASN A 486 4.78 26.18 -39.18
N ASP A 487 5.39 26.68 -40.25
CA ASP A 487 6.39 27.74 -40.31
C ASP A 487 7.84 27.51 -39.81
N PHE A 488 8.74 28.06 -40.60
CA PHE A 488 10.18 27.92 -40.56
C PHE A 488 10.80 28.70 -39.38
N THR A 489 12.00 28.24 -38.99
CA THR A 489 13.01 28.89 -38.12
C THR A 489 12.72 29.01 -36.62
N LEU A 490 13.31 28.10 -35.84
CA LEU A 490 14.03 28.38 -34.58
C LEU A 490 14.90 27.17 -34.21
N LYS A 491 16.23 27.32 -34.30
CA LYS A 491 17.20 26.33 -33.78
C LYS A 491 17.09 26.32 -32.25
N SER A 492 16.69 25.20 -31.64
CA SER A 492 16.80 24.98 -30.20
C SER A 492 17.96 24.02 -29.88
N GLU A 493 18.74 24.37 -28.86
CA GLU A 493 20.00 23.73 -28.43
C GLU A 493 19.81 22.37 -27.73
N CYS A 494 18.68 21.68 -27.94
CA CYS A 494 18.36 20.43 -27.24
C CYS A 494 19.12 19.20 -27.78
N GLY A 495 19.67 19.26 -28.99
CA GLY A 495 20.27 18.12 -29.68
C GLY A 495 21.71 17.73 -29.28
N GLN A 496 22.41 18.51 -28.44
CA GLN A 496 23.84 18.26 -28.19
C GLN A 496 24.19 17.58 -26.86
N GLN A 497 23.22 17.29 -25.98
CA GLN A 497 23.51 16.63 -24.68
C GLN A 497 23.22 15.13 -24.62
N PHE A 498 22.52 14.54 -25.60
CA PHE A 498 22.03 13.16 -25.49
C PHE A 498 22.92 12.07 -26.09
N SER A 499 24.09 12.39 -26.66
CA SER A 499 24.95 11.38 -27.30
C SER A 499 26.13 10.88 -26.45
N LYS A 500 26.19 11.19 -25.15
CA LYS A 500 27.35 10.84 -24.29
C LYS A 500 27.14 9.70 -23.29
N SER A 501 26.01 9.01 -23.32
CA SER A 501 25.80 7.81 -22.49
C SER A 501 25.42 6.62 -23.35
N PHE A 502 26.24 5.57 -23.24
CA PHE A 502 26.11 4.21 -23.76
C PHE A 502 26.92 3.84 -25.01
N ASP A 503 27.69 2.77 -24.83
CA ASP A 503 28.56 2.13 -25.81
C ASP A 503 27.73 1.54 -26.96
N SER A 504 27.86 2.19 -28.13
CA SER A 504 27.23 1.84 -29.40
C SER A 504 27.37 0.36 -29.81
N ALA A 505 28.38 -0.36 -29.31
CA ALA A 505 28.59 -1.77 -29.61
C ALA A 505 27.51 -2.70 -29.00
N SER A 506 26.88 -2.30 -27.90
CA SER A 506 25.86 -3.12 -27.21
C SER A 506 24.49 -3.01 -27.90
N LEU A 507 24.14 -1.82 -28.38
CA LEU A 507 22.90 -1.53 -29.11
C LEU A 507 22.85 -2.22 -30.48
N LEU A 508 23.97 -2.24 -31.21
CA LEU A 508 24.08 -2.90 -32.51
C LEU A 508 23.91 -4.43 -32.42
N LYS A 509 24.34 -5.05 -31.32
CA LYS A 509 24.22 -6.50 -31.11
C LYS A 509 22.76 -6.93 -30.92
N ILE A 510 21.96 -6.12 -30.22
CA ILE A 510 20.53 -6.36 -29.95
C ILE A 510 19.69 -6.07 -31.21
N MET A 511 20.02 -5.03 -31.98
CA MET A 511 19.32 -4.75 -33.24
C MET A 511 19.53 -5.84 -34.30
N SER A 512 20.67 -6.56 -34.27
CA SER A 512 20.92 -7.69 -35.17
C SER A 512 20.03 -8.91 -34.89
N GLN A 513 19.57 -9.10 -33.64
CA GLN A 513 18.72 -10.23 -33.26
C GLN A 513 17.23 -9.99 -33.56
N LYS A 514 16.78 -8.73 -33.62
CA LYS A 514 15.41 -8.38 -34.04
C LYS A 514 15.16 -8.57 -35.54
N LYS A 515 16.18 -8.43 -36.39
CA LYS A 515 16.04 -8.64 -37.86
C LYS A 515 15.89 -10.10 -38.27
N THR A 516 16.34 -11.05 -37.46
CA THR A 516 16.23 -12.48 -37.78
C THR A 516 14.87 -13.09 -37.44
N PHE A 517 14.06 -12.44 -36.58
CA PHE A 517 12.73 -12.94 -36.21
C PHE A 517 11.61 -12.48 -37.15
N THR A 518 11.82 -11.44 -37.95
CA THR A 518 10.80 -10.90 -38.87
C THR A 518 10.82 -11.53 -40.28
N GLN A 519 11.81 -12.37 -40.59
CA GLN A 519 11.97 -13.02 -41.90
C GLN A 519 11.50 -14.48 -41.98
N HIS A 520 10.88 -15.03 -40.93
CA HIS A 520 10.38 -16.43 -40.93
C HIS A 520 8.86 -16.59 -40.82
N ASN A 521 8.08 -15.49 -40.89
CA ASN A 521 6.60 -15.54 -40.90
C ASN A 521 5.97 -14.92 -42.17
N ARG A 522 6.70 -14.96 -43.30
CA ARG A 522 6.12 -14.73 -44.63
C ARG A 522 6.72 -15.73 -45.63
N ALA A 523 6.20 -16.95 -45.62
CA ALA A 523 6.15 -17.89 -46.72
C ALA A 523 4.98 -18.84 -46.48
#